data_AF-A0A0D0Q170-F1
#
_entry.id   AF-A0A0D0Q170-F1
#
_cell.length_a   1.000
_cell.length_b   1.000
_cell.length_c   1.000
_cell.angle_alpha   90.00
_cell.angle_beta   90.00
_cell.angle_gamma   90.00
#
_symmetry.space_group_name_H-M   'P 1'
#
loop_
_entity.id
_entity.type
_entity.pdbx_description
1 polymer ?
#
loop_
_entity_poly.entity_id
_entity_poly.type
_entity_poly.pdbx_seq_one_letter_code
_entity_poly.pdbx_strand_id
1 'polypeptide(L)'
;MSSSEPLRNDAYAWIEEAAARLDADSAALVRDGEASRVPDEAIAHLMTAAIRLYAARTDGEERTFRPLSGEGDVVTPTEALTAVSEILRALHLGPMELALFYRRRPDEV
;
A
#
# COMPACT_ATOMS: atom_id res chain seq x y z
N MET A 1 -20.70 3.49 39.68
CA MET A 1 -20.46 4.47 38.61
C MET A 1 -19.02 4.29 38.17
N SER A 2 -18.78 3.43 37.18
CA SER A 2 -17.43 3.18 36.66
C SER A 2 -17.18 4.22 35.59
N SER A 3 -16.33 5.19 35.90
CA SER A 3 -15.90 6.22 34.95
C SER A 3 -15.13 5.53 33.83
N SER A 4 -15.78 5.31 32.69
CA SER A 4 -15.10 5.00 31.45
C SER A 4 -14.26 6.22 31.09
N GLU A 5 -12.95 6.13 31.30
CA GLU A 5 -12.00 7.08 30.72
C GLU A 5 -12.33 7.23 29.22
N PRO A 6 -12.43 8.45 28.69
CA PRO A 6 -12.68 8.64 27.27
C PRO A 6 -11.55 7.95 26.50
N LEU A 7 -11.94 7.05 25.59
CA LEU A 7 -11.05 6.37 24.65
C LEU A 7 -9.99 7.36 24.19
N ARG A 8 -8.77 7.11 24.66
CA ARG A 8 -7.56 7.86 24.34
C ARG A 8 -7.49 7.93 22.82
N ASN A 9 -7.71 9.14 22.28
CA ASN A 9 -7.71 9.50 20.86
C ASN A 9 -6.74 8.60 20.08
N ASP A 10 -7.23 7.76 19.17
CA ASP A 10 -6.37 6.91 18.37
C ASP A 10 -5.45 7.83 17.54
N ALA A 11 -4.16 7.83 17.91
CA ALA A 11 -3.16 8.72 17.33
C ALA A 11 -2.98 8.51 15.82
N TYR A 12 -3.49 7.41 15.28
CA TYR A 12 -3.37 7.00 13.89
C TYR A 12 -4.72 6.95 13.15
N ALA A 13 -5.85 7.28 13.80
CA ALA A 13 -7.16 7.28 13.14
C ALA A 13 -7.23 8.22 11.93
N TRP A 14 -6.44 9.30 11.92
CA TRP A 14 -6.35 10.22 10.78
C TRP A 14 -5.85 9.53 9.49
N ILE A 15 -5.12 8.42 9.59
CA ILE A 15 -4.59 7.68 8.43
C ILE A 15 -5.74 7.11 7.59
N GLU A 16 -6.83 6.68 8.22
CA GLU A 16 -8.00 6.15 7.51
C GLU A 16 -8.65 7.22 6.64
N GLU A 17 -8.92 8.40 7.20
CA GLU A 17 -9.47 9.53 6.46
C GLU A 17 -8.52 10.01 5.36
N ALA A 18 -7.22 10.10 5.66
CA ALA A 18 -6.21 10.47 4.68
C ALA A 18 -6.11 9.47 3.53
N ALA A 19 -6.21 8.17 3.80
CA ALA A 19 -6.16 7.12 2.79
C ALA A 19 -7.37 7.21 1.85
N ALA A 20 -8.58 7.38 2.39
CA ALA A 20 -9.79 7.53 1.58
C ALA A 20 -9.74 8.77 0.69
N ARG A 21 -9.24 9.90 1.22
CA ARG A 21 -9.05 11.12 0.44
C ARG A 21 -7.99 10.96 -0.65
N LEU A 22 -6.86 10.34 -0.31
CA LEU A 22 -5.78 10.11 -1.26
C LEU A 22 -6.22 9.20 -2.42
N ASP A 23 -6.99 8.15 -2.14
CA ASP A 23 -7.53 7.25 -3.18
C ASP A 23 -8.42 8.03 -4.17
N ALA A 24 -9.36 8.83 -3.65
CA ALA A 24 -10.24 9.65 -4.49
C ALA A 24 -9.48 10.71 -5.31
N ASP A 25 -8.59 11.47 -4.67
CA ASP A 25 -7.84 12.57 -5.31
C ASP A 25 -6.81 12.02 -6.32
N SER A 26 -6.17 10.89 -6.03
CA SER A 26 -5.20 10.25 -6.95
C SER A 26 -5.87 9.70 -8.21
N ALA A 27 -7.05 9.08 -8.07
CA ALA A 27 -7.82 8.61 -9.22
C ALA A 27 -8.26 9.79 -10.12
N ALA A 28 -8.62 10.93 -9.55
CA ALA A 28 -8.92 12.15 -10.32
C ALA A 28 -7.67 12.68 -11.05
N LEU A 29 -6.54 12.82 -10.34
CA LEU A 29 -5.29 13.32 -10.94
C LEU A 29 -4.80 12.46 -12.10
N VAL A 30 -4.88 11.13 -11.99
CA VAL A 30 -4.47 10.22 -13.07
C VAL A 30 -5.41 10.37 -14.27
N ARG A 31 -6.73 10.38 -14.04
CA ARG A 31 -7.73 10.54 -15.09
C ARG A 31 -7.59 11.86 -15.85
N ASP A 32 -7.27 12.93 -15.14
CA ASP A 32 -7.12 14.27 -15.72
C ASP A 32 -5.71 14.51 -16.30
N GLY A 33 -4.80 13.53 -16.20
CA GLY A 33 -3.43 13.64 -16.71
C GLY A 33 -2.54 14.59 -15.90
N GLU A 34 -2.91 14.87 -14.66
CA GLU A 34 -2.30 15.87 -13.78
C GLU A 34 -1.39 15.26 -12.70
N ALA A 35 -1.01 13.98 -12.84
CA ALA A 35 -0.16 13.28 -11.88
C ALA A 35 1.16 14.02 -11.58
N SER A 36 1.70 14.78 -12.53
CA SER A 36 2.92 15.60 -12.38
C SER A 36 2.80 16.74 -11.36
N ARG A 37 1.58 17.05 -10.90
CA ARG A 37 1.35 18.03 -9.82
C ARG A 37 1.76 17.51 -8.45
N VAL A 38 1.89 16.20 -8.28
CA VAL A 38 2.35 15.58 -7.04
C VAL A 38 3.86 15.40 -7.12
N PRO A 39 4.63 15.93 -6.15
CA PRO A 39 6.08 15.74 -6.13
C PRO A 39 6.48 14.27 -6.01
N ASP A 40 7.53 13.86 -6.71
CA ASP A 40 8.07 12.49 -6.67
C ASP A 40 8.38 12.01 -5.23
N GLU A 41 8.92 12.91 -4.40
CA GLU A 41 9.22 12.63 -2.98
C GLU A 41 7.96 12.28 -2.18
N ALA A 42 6.83 12.95 -2.46
CA ALA A 42 5.57 12.64 -1.81
C ALA A 42 5.07 11.25 -2.21
N ILE A 43 5.16 10.89 -3.50
CA ILE A 43 4.81 9.56 -3.99
C ILE A 43 5.70 8.50 -3.33
N ALA A 44 7.01 8.74 -3.24
CA ALA A 44 7.95 7.84 -2.59
C ALA A 44 7.61 7.60 -1.10
N HIS A 45 7.23 8.65 -0.37
CA HIS A 45 6.79 8.53 1.02
C HIS A 45 5.49 7.73 1.16
N LEU A 46 4.51 7.96 0.29
CA LEU A 46 3.25 7.22 0.26
C LEU A 46 3.48 5.72 0.01
N MET A 47 4.26 5.40 -1.02
CA MET A 47 4.64 4.02 -1.35
C MET A 47 5.36 3.34 -0.19
N THR A 48 6.33 4.03 0.42
CA THR A 48 7.09 3.51 1.57
C THR A 48 6.18 3.23 2.77
N ALA A 49 5.27 4.14 3.08
CA ALA A 49 4.32 3.99 4.19
C ALA A 49 3.35 2.83 3.93
N ALA A 50 2.77 2.75 2.74
CA ALA A 50 1.84 1.69 2.35
C ALA A 50 2.50 0.30 2.42
N ILE A 51 3.72 0.14 1.88
CA ILE A 51 4.46 -1.12 1.94
C ILE A 51 4.74 -1.52 3.39
N ARG A 52 5.18 -0.58 4.25
CA ARG A 52 5.46 -0.87 5.66
C ARG A 52 4.20 -1.31 6.42
N LEU A 53 3.09 -0.60 6.23
CA LEU A 53 1.82 -0.93 6.87
C LEU A 53 1.29 -2.28 6.39
N TYR A 54 1.35 -2.54 5.09
CA TYR A 54 0.92 -3.81 4.51
C TYR A 54 1.76 -4.97 5.04
N ALA A 55 3.09 -4.89 4.95
CA ALA A 55 4.00 -5.93 5.42
C ALA A 55 3.82 -6.22 6.92
N ALA A 56 3.74 -5.18 7.75
CA ALA A 56 3.53 -5.34 9.19
C ALA A 56 2.20 -6.05 9.53
N ARG A 57 1.17 -5.83 8.71
CA ARG A 57 -0.16 -6.44 8.92
C ARG A 57 -0.25 -7.86 8.37
N THR A 58 0.37 -8.14 7.22
CA THR A 58 0.40 -9.50 6.65
C THR A 58 1.34 -10.45 7.39
N ASP A 59 2.42 -9.95 7.98
CA ASP A 59 3.33 -10.78 8.79
C ASP A 59 2.76 -11.06 10.19
N GLY A 60 1.89 -10.18 10.71
CA GLY A 60 1.38 -10.24 12.08
C GLY A 60 -0.02 -10.87 12.24
N GLU A 61 -0.84 -10.90 11.19
CA GLU A 61 -2.18 -11.50 11.19
C GLU A 61 -2.22 -12.65 10.17
N GLU A 62 -2.76 -13.83 10.52
CA GLU A 62 -3.11 -14.91 9.55
C GLU A 62 -4.19 -14.49 8.52
N ARG A 63 -4.47 -13.20 8.41
CA ARG A 63 -5.49 -12.61 7.55
C ARG A 63 -4.84 -12.01 6.32
N THR A 64 -4.92 -12.75 5.22
CA THR A 64 -4.70 -12.21 3.89
C THR A 64 -5.84 -11.24 3.54
N PHE A 65 -5.57 -9.94 3.51
CA PHE A 65 -6.48 -8.95 2.94
C PHE A 65 -5.94 -8.47 1.59
N ARG A 66 -6.83 -7.97 0.72
CA ARG A 66 -6.43 -7.54 -0.63
C ARG A 66 -5.52 -6.30 -0.53
N PRO A 67 -4.32 -6.31 -1.14
CA PRO A 67 -3.40 -5.16 -1.12
C PRO A 67 -3.89 -3.96 -1.93
N LEU A 68 -4.83 -4.17 -2.84
CA LEU A 68 -5.36 -3.17 -3.75
C LEU A 68 -6.88 -3.07 -3.59
N SER A 69 -7.41 -1.85 -3.60
CA SER A 69 -8.84 -1.55 -3.55
C SER A 69 -9.58 -2.19 -4.73
N GLY A 70 -10.73 -2.80 -4.46
CA GLY A 70 -11.47 -3.64 -5.42
C GLY A 70 -12.68 -2.99 -6.08
N GLU A 71 -12.98 -1.72 -5.78
CA GLU A 71 -14.16 -1.02 -6.27
C GLU A 71 -13.75 0.33 -6.89
N GLY A 72 -13.32 0.34 -8.17
CA GLY A 72 -12.89 1.57 -8.86
C GLY A 72 -11.99 1.34 -10.08
N ASP A 73 -11.22 2.38 -10.47
CA ASP A 73 -10.09 2.32 -11.41
C ASP A 73 -9.04 1.36 -10.85
N VAL A 74 -9.18 0.08 -11.19
CA VAL A 74 -8.29 -0.98 -10.70
C VAL A 74 -6.92 -0.76 -11.30
N VAL A 75 -5.88 -0.74 -10.46
CA VAL A 75 -4.47 -0.79 -10.89
C VAL A 75 -4.33 -1.88 -11.95
N THR A 76 -3.99 -1.48 -13.16
CA THR A 76 -3.87 -2.39 -14.29
C THR A 76 -2.68 -3.32 -14.08
N PRO A 77 -2.66 -4.52 -14.70
CA PRO A 77 -1.51 -5.41 -14.62
C PRO A 77 -0.19 -4.74 -15.01
N THR A 78 -0.21 -3.83 -15.99
CA THR A 78 0.97 -3.09 -16.44
C THR A 78 1.46 -2.11 -15.37
N GLU A 79 0.56 -1.35 -14.74
CA GLU A 79 0.92 -0.43 -13.65
C GLU A 79 1.51 -1.20 -12.46
N ALA A 80 0.88 -2.31 -12.09
CA ALA A 80 1.38 -3.17 -11.01
C ALA A 80 2.78 -3.72 -11.32
N LEU A 81 2.99 -4.28 -12.52
CA LEU A 81 4.29 -4.81 -12.93
C LEU A 81 5.35 -3.71 -13.03
N THR A 82 4.98 -2.52 -13.48
CA THR A 82 5.88 -1.36 -13.56
C THR A 82 6.31 -0.95 -12.16
N ALA A 83 5.36 -0.75 -11.23
CA ALA A 83 5.66 -0.39 -9.85
C ALA A 83 6.57 -1.43 -9.17
N VAL A 84 6.25 -2.72 -9.30
CA VAL A 84 7.06 -3.81 -8.73
C VAL A 84 8.48 -3.82 -9.32
N SER A 85 8.60 -3.69 -10.65
CA SER A 85 9.91 -3.69 -11.31
C SER A 85 10.79 -2.53 -10.84
N GLU A 86 10.19 -1.35 -10.69
CA GLU A 86 10.88 -0.15 -10.22
C GLU A 86 11.28 -0.26 -8.75
N ILE A 87 10.44 -0.85 -7.90
CA ILE A 87 10.79 -1.14 -6.50
C ILE A 87 11.97 -2.11 -6.43
N LEU A 88 11.93 -3.23 -7.18
CA LEU A 88 13.03 -4.19 -7.21
C LEU A 88 14.33 -3.54 -7.67
N ARG A 89 14.26 -2.71 -8.72
CA ARG A 89 15.40 -1.93 -9.23
C ARG A 89 15.95 -0.97 -8.19
N ALA A 90 15.10 -0.26 -7.47
CA ALA A 90 15.48 0.67 -6.40
C ALA A 90 16.13 -0.05 -5.20
N LEU A 91 15.74 -1.30 -4.94
CA LEU A 91 16.30 -2.14 -3.87
C LEU A 91 17.50 -2.98 -4.34
N HIS A 92 17.94 -2.83 -5.59
CA HIS A 92 18.99 -3.65 -6.21
C HIS A 92 18.71 -5.16 -6.15
N LEU A 93 17.43 -5.54 -6.20
CA LEU A 93 16.99 -6.93 -6.22
C LEU A 93 16.80 -7.41 -7.66
N GLY A 94 17.28 -8.61 -7.95
CA GLY A 94 17.10 -9.27 -9.23
C GLY A 94 15.85 -10.16 -9.27
N PRO A 95 15.54 -10.74 -10.45
CA PRO A 95 14.45 -11.70 -10.61
C PRO A 95 14.61 -12.97 -9.74
N MET A 96 15.84 -13.32 -9.35
CA MET A 96 16.12 -14.50 -8.54
C MET A 96 15.63 -14.31 -7.10
N GLU A 97 15.88 -13.14 -6.51
CA GLU A 97 15.43 -12.80 -5.17
C GLU A 97 13.90 -12.84 -5.09
N LEU A 98 13.22 -12.30 -6.10
CA LEU A 98 11.76 -12.39 -6.21
C LEU A 98 11.28 -13.84 -6.29
N ALA A 99 11.95 -14.70 -7.06
CA ALA A 99 11.59 -16.11 -7.19
C ALA A 99 11.71 -16.90 -5.87
N LEU A 100 12.63 -16.51 -4.98
CA LEU A 100 12.77 -17.11 -3.64
C LEU A 100 11.58 -16.76 -2.73
N PHE A 101 11.02 -15.57 -2.86
CA PHE A 101 9.83 -15.15 -2.12
C PHE A 101 8.56 -15.83 -2.63
N TYR A 102 8.41 -16.02 -3.94
CA TYR A 102 7.29 -16.80 -4.51
C TYR A 102 7.27 -18.26 -4.04
N ARG A 103 8.43 -18.83 -3.69
CA ARG A 103 8.55 -20.23 -3.25
C ARG A 103 8.27 -20.45 -1.76
N ARG A 104 8.15 -19.38 -0.95
CA ARG A 104 7.80 -19.47 0.47
C ARG A 104 6.30 -19.29 0.68
N ARG A 105 5.52 -20.31 0.35
CA ARG A 105 4.26 -20.62 1.08
C ARG A 105 4.30 -22.10 1.44
N PRO A 106 4.74 -22.46 2.65
CA PRO A 106 4.69 -23.84 3.16
C PRO A 106 3.26 -24.38 3.32
N ASP A 107 2.26 -23.49 3.26
CA ASP A 107 0.88 -23.76 3.68
C ASP A 107 -0.11 -23.87 2.50
N GLU A 108 0.35 -23.78 1.25
CA GLU A 108 -0.45 -24.12 0.07
C GLU A 108 -0.24 -25.61 -0.26
N VAL A 109 -0.99 -26.47 0.43
CA VAL A 109 -1.21 -27.90 0.09
C VAL A 109 -2.53 -28.03 -0.66
#